data_AF-F4BUH0-F1
#
_entry.id   AF-F4BUH0-F1
#
_cell.length_a   1.000
_cell.length_b   1.000
_cell.length_c   1.000
_cell.angle_alpha   90.00
_cell.angle_beta   90.00
_cell.angle_gamma   90.00
#
_symmetry.space_group_name_H-M   'P 1'
#
loop_
_entity.id
_entity.type
_entity.pdbx_description
1 polymer ?
#
loop_
_entity_poly.entity_id
_entity_poly.type
_entity_poly.pdbx_seq_one_letter_code
_entity_poly.pdbx_strand_id
1 'polypeptide(L)' 'MPLAINSTEKPRKDSILASHGSRTGGEYMIELELIAAKEILAEVFDITIAEAEDMIKQRSQERTLWPEKFGDNNISLQ' A
#
# COMPACT_ATOMS: atom_id res chain seq x y z
N MET A 1 -36.10 -8.41 -55.09
CA MET A 1 -35.56 -8.92 -53.81
C MET A 1 -35.14 -7.71 -52.98
N PRO A 2 -35.75 -7.45 -51.81
CA PRO A 2 -35.41 -6.30 -50.98
C PRO A 2 -34.21 -6.60 -50.08
N LEU A 3 -33.36 -5.59 -49.92
CA LEU A 3 -32.23 -5.57 -49.00
C LEU A 3 -32.74 -5.35 -47.57
N ALA A 4 -32.39 -6.25 -46.65
CA ALA A 4 -32.66 -6.10 -45.23
C ALA A 4 -31.42 -6.50 -44.43
N ILE A 5 -30.75 -5.52 -43.80
CA ILE A 5 -30.08 -5.71 -42.51
C ILE A 5 -30.19 -4.39 -41.74
N ASN A 6 -31.11 -4.40 -40.79
CA ASN A 6 -31.35 -3.32 -39.86
C ASN A 6 -30.34 -3.40 -38.71
N SER A 7 -29.67 -2.28 -38.48
CA SER A 7 -29.50 -1.60 -37.20
C SER A 7 -29.10 -2.42 -35.95
N THR A 8 -27.86 -2.12 -35.50
CA THR A 8 -27.48 -1.85 -34.11
C THR A 8 -27.58 -2.98 -33.09
N GLU A 9 -26.57 -3.86 -33.08
CA GLU A 9 -26.30 -4.72 -31.93
C GLU A 9 -25.37 -4.01 -30.93
N LYS A 10 -25.95 -3.68 -29.77
CA LYS A 10 -25.29 -3.17 -28.56
C LYS A 10 -24.20 -4.16 -28.08
N PRO A 11 -23.00 -3.72 -27.69
CA PRO A 11 -22.18 -4.53 -26.78
C PRO A 11 -22.82 -4.47 -25.39
N ARG A 12 -23.47 -5.57 -24.99
CA ARG A 12 -23.79 -5.80 -23.57
C ARG A 12 -22.45 -5.98 -22.87
N LYS A 13 -22.03 -4.93 -22.16
CA LYS A 13 -20.91 -4.95 -21.24
C LYS A 13 -21.28 -5.96 -20.17
N ASP A 14 -20.63 -7.12 -20.19
CA ASP A 14 -20.58 -7.99 -19.03
C ASP A 14 -20.04 -7.13 -17.89
N SER A 15 -20.92 -6.73 -16.98
CA SER A 15 -20.52 -6.07 -15.75
C SER A 15 -19.63 -7.08 -15.05
N ILE A 16 -18.33 -6.78 -14.99
CA ILE A 16 -17.39 -7.45 -14.11
C ILE A 16 -18.04 -7.40 -12.73
N LEU A 17 -18.58 -8.54 -12.32
CA LEU A 17 -19.22 -8.71 -11.03
C LEU A 17 -18.16 -8.29 -10.03
N ALA A 18 -18.46 -7.25 -9.25
CA ALA A 18 -17.57 -6.77 -8.20
C ALA A 18 -17.10 -7.99 -7.41
N SER A 19 -15.79 -8.24 -7.44
CA SER A 19 -15.16 -9.30 -6.67
C SER A 19 -15.46 -9.02 -5.20
N HIS A 20 -16.51 -9.66 -4.70
CA HIS A 20 -16.92 -9.57 -3.32
C HIS A 20 -15.90 -10.32 -2.47
N GLY A 21 -15.25 -9.58 -1.57
CA GLY A 21 -14.96 -10.08 -0.22
C GLY A 21 -13.73 -10.96 -0.04
N SER A 22 -12.53 -10.34 -0.09
CA SER A 22 -11.38 -10.81 0.70
C SER A 22 -10.66 -9.65 1.40
N ARG A 23 -11.39 -8.56 1.70
CA ARG A 23 -10.80 -7.34 2.26
C ARG A 23 -10.48 -7.42 3.75
N THR A 24 -11.16 -8.30 4.48
CA THR A 24 -11.04 -8.43 5.94
C THR A 24 -9.70 -9.02 6.39
N GLY A 25 -9.05 -9.84 5.55
CA GLY A 25 -7.73 -10.41 5.87
C GLY A 25 -6.58 -9.41 5.71
N GLY A 26 -6.73 -8.43 4.82
CA GLY A 26 -5.69 -7.44 4.54
C GLY A 26 -5.51 -6.43 5.67
N GLU A 27 -6.59 -5.99 6.30
CA GLU A 27 -6.55 -5.04 7.42
C GLU A 27 -5.78 -5.63 8.62
N TYR A 28 -6.03 -6.90 8.95
CA TYR A 28 -5.29 -7.61 10.01
C TYR A 28 -3.79 -7.75 9.70
N MET A 29 -3.44 -8.06 8.45
CA MET A 29 -2.03 -8.20 8.06
C MET A 29 -1.28 -6.87 8.15
N ILE A 30 -1.92 -5.77 7.74
CA ILE A 30 -1.36 -4.41 7.83
C ILE A 30 -1.13 -4.02 9.30
N GLU A 31 -2.06 -4.33 10.20
CA GLU A 31 -1.89 -4.06 11.62
C GLU A 31 -0.70 -4.83 12.21
N LEU A 32 -0.55 -6.11 11.88
CA LEU A 32 0.58 -6.92 12.31
C LEU A 32 1.91 -6.37 11.77
N GLU A 33 1.98 -6.05 10.48
CA GLU A 33 3.17 -5.47 9.85
C GLU A 33 3.55 -4.13 10.49
N LEU A 34 2.56 -3.29 10.79
CA LEU A 34 2.78 -2.00 11.44
C LEU A 34 3.30 -2.17 12.87
N ILE A 35 2.77 -3.14 13.64
CA ILE A 35 3.25 -3.44 14.99
C ILE A 35 4.70 -3.90 14.92
N ALA A 36 5.01 -4.88 14.08
CA ALA A 36 6.36 -5.41 13.92
C ALA A 36 7.35 -4.32 13.50
N ALA A 37 6.96 -3.43 12.58
CA ALA A 37 7.79 -2.32 12.15
C ALA A 37 8.10 -1.36 13.32
N LYS A 38 7.11 -1.02 14.15
CA LYS A 38 7.33 -0.17 15.34
C LYS A 38 8.27 -0.83 16.34
N GLU A 39 8.12 -2.13 16.60
CA GLU A 39 8.98 -2.89 17.51
C GLU A 39 10.44 -2.93 17.02
N ILE A 40 10.65 -3.21 15.73
CA ILE A 40 11.98 -3.21 15.12
C ILE A 40 12.64 -1.83 15.25
N LEU A 41 11.90 -0.74 14.96
CA LEU A 41 12.42 0.61 15.09
C LEU A 41 12.77 0.96 16.55
N ALA A 42 11.93 0.57 17.51
CA ALA A 42 12.20 0.78 18.93
C ALA A 42 13.50 0.10 19.37
N GLU A 43 13.68 -1.18 19.01
CA GLU A 43 14.86 -1.96 19.34
C GLU A 43 16.14 -1.41 18.68
N VAL A 44 16.09 -1.14 17.37
CA VAL A 44 17.28 -0.72 16.60
C VAL A 44 17.81 0.65 17.02
N PHE A 45 16.91 1.55 17.43
CA PHE A 45 17.26 2.94 17.76
C PHE A 45 17.30 3.22 19.27
N ASP A 46 17.10 2.21 20.12
CA ASP A 46 17.02 2.34 21.59
C ASP A 46 16.03 3.43 22.03
N ILE A 47 14.84 3.40 21.41
CA ILE A 47 13.71 4.30 21.70
C ILE A 47 12.50 3.48 22.12
N THR A 48 11.49 4.14 22.68
CA THR A 48 10.23 3.47 23.00
C THR A 48 9.36 3.26 21.75
N ILE A 49 8.47 2.26 21.82
CA ILE A 49 7.45 2.02 20.77
C ILE A 49 6.56 3.26 20.55
N ALA A 50 6.26 3.99 21.64
CA ALA A 50 5.47 5.22 21.58
C ALA A 50 6.20 6.34 20.80
N GLU A 51 7.50 6.52 21.04
CA GLU A 51 8.32 7.48 20.30
C GLU A 51 8.40 7.11 18.81
N ALA A 52 8.58 5.83 18.49
CA ALA A 52 8.56 5.35 17.11
C ALA A 52 7.22 5.67 16.41
N GLU A 53 6.10 5.49 17.11
CA GLU A 53 4.78 5.83 16.58
C GLU A 53 4.61 7.34 16.35
N ASP A 54 5.04 8.18 17.29
CA ASP A 54 4.95 9.63 17.17
C ASP A 54 5.83 10.16 16.03
N MET A 55 7.02 9.59 15.84
CA MET A 55 7.87 9.91 14.69
C MET A 55 7.21 9.54 13.35
N ILE A 56 6.57 8.37 13.26
CA ILE A 56 5.83 7.96 12.05
C ILE A 56 4.69 8.95 11.76
N LYS A 57 3.93 9.34 12.79
CA LYS A 57 2.85 10.33 12.66
C LYS A 57 3.38 11.70 12.22
N GLN A 58 4.43 12.19 12.86
CA GLN A 58 5.05 13.47 12.52
C GLN A 58 5.54 13.47 11.06
N ARG A 59 6.23 12.43 10.64
CA ARG A 59 6.75 12.30 9.27
C ARG A 59 5.65 12.24 8.21
N SER A 60 4.51 11.64 8.55
CA SER A 60 3.30 11.65 7.72
C SER A 60 2.73 13.08 7.57
N GLN A 61 2.70 13.85 8.65
CA GLN A 61 2.25 15.25 8.63
C GLN A 61 3.20 16.16 7.82
N GLU A 62 4.50 15.93 7.95
CA GLU A 62 5.55 16.66 7.21
C GLU A 62 5.57 16.32 5.72
N ARG A 63 4.80 15.31 5.28
CA ARG A 63 4.79 14.79 3.90
C ARG A 63 6.19 14.46 3.41
N THR A 64 7.06 14.02 4.32
CA THR A 64 8.43 13.65 3.97
C THR A 64 8.37 12.49 2.98
N LEU A 65 8.83 12.73 1.76
CA LEU A 65 8.89 11.68 0.75
C LEU A 65 9.92 10.64 1.18
N TRP A 66 9.51 9.38 1.20
CA TRP A 66 10.46 8.28 1.31
C TRP A 66 11.34 8.27 0.07
N PRO A 67 12.67 8.14 0.22
CA PRO A 67 13.52 7.96 -0.93
C PRO A 67 13.12 6.66 -1.63
N GLU A 68 13.02 6.69 -2.95
CA GLU A 68 12.70 5.51 -3.76
C GLU A 68 13.78 4.42 -3.59
N LYS A 69 15.00 4.83 -3.21
CA LYS A 69 16.16 3.98 -3.00
C LYS A 69 16.95 4.54 -1.83
N PHE A 70 17.24 3.71 -0.84
CA PHE A 70 18.29 4.04 0.13
C PHE A 70 19.61 3.82 -0.61
N GLY A 71 20.45 4.86 -0.68
CA GLY A 71 21.68 4.81 -1.48
C GLY A 71 22.55 3.60 -1.10
N ASP A 72 23.26 3.04 -2.08
CA ASP A 72 24.33 2.07 -1.88
C ASP A 72 25.48 2.76 -1.14
N ASN A 73 25.29 3.01 0.15
CA ASN A 73 26.33 3.56 0.99
C ASN A 73 27.37 2.45 1.11
N ASN A 74 28.43 2.56 0.31
CA ASN A 74 29.68 1.88 0.51
C ASN A 74 30.19 2.35 1.88
N ILE A 75 29.73 1.69 2.94
CA ILE A 75 30.28 1.79 4.29
C ILE A 75 31.71 1.28 4.17
N SER A 76 32.61 2.17 3.74
CA SER A 76 34.03 1.99 3.86
C SER A 76 34.31 1.93 5.35
N LEU A 77 34.41 0.72 5.89
CA LEU A 77 35.07 0.50 7.17
C LEU A 77 36.45 1.15 7.07
N GLN A 78 36.65 2.26 7.78
CA GLN A 78 37.97 2.76 8.14
C GLN A 78 38.42 2.11 9.45
#